data_AF-A0A8S2CWN9-F1
#
_entry.id   AF-A0A8S2CWN9-F1
#
_cell.length_a   1.000
_cell.length_b   1.000
_cell.length_c   1.000
_cell.angle_alpha   90.00
_cell.angle_beta   90.00
_cell.angle_gamma   90.00
#
_symmetry.space_group_name_H-M   'P 1'
#
loop_
_entity.id
_entity.type
_entity.pdbx_description
1 polymer ?
#
loop_
_entity_poly.entity_id
_entity_poly.type
_entity_poly.pdbx_seq_one_letter_code
_entity_poly.pdbx_strand_id
1 'polypeptide(L)'
;MSSSLTLICIQTHLTQYHYQSYSILKKHLLKRIYQTLPSSSVHQRALQPTLVVFPECIGSWFYLMHVPMPHFLKNFFFNFIPGKSLIRQHLFSKHTLFIIYTLIINLYSFCKQLWQNYSQNRTWSGLFTRSFFRLFSRKTCETYLKLFSELAKETNCTIVAGSLYTERLELILNQNKHYNIHYTSEGLYNMSCVFEPINGNVCLIQGKQYPVADEIKFIDRYLPSSSIYSIPYTNINIGIIICADSWFPQFYEKFIDFNNNQKKFLFIIVALNMIDKNKNEWIYPWPGYSYFSTPNDVNIKHIQNLTLEQAWYTYAIKRAYNHLDKYFKNDFGVCCCHGIMSIMNDLQANGASTILLKKNVQMIQEAKTYKNYTILTCDI
;
A
#
# COMPACT_ATOMS: atom_id res chain seq x y z
N MET A 1 27.24 -8.21 -16.12
CA MET A 1 27.31 -7.84 -14.69
C MET A 1 26.01 -8.27 -14.03
N SER A 2 26.04 -9.23 -13.12
CA SER A 2 24.86 -9.64 -12.36
C SER A 2 24.69 -8.63 -11.21
N SER A 3 23.80 -7.66 -11.38
CA SER A 3 23.42 -6.77 -10.27
C SER A 3 22.25 -7.40 -9.53
N SER A 4 22.56 -7.99 -8.38
CA SER A 4 21.57 -8.48 -7.43
C SER A 4 20.73 -7.32 -6.89
N LEU A 5 19.44 -7.58 -6.63
CA LEU A 5 18.51 -6.62 -6.03
C LEU A 5 18.15 -7.10 -4.63
N THR A 6 18.41 -6.31 -3.61
CA THR A 6 17.90 -6.61 -2.26
C THR A 6 16.46 -6.13 -2.15
N LEU A 7 15.54 -7.01 -1.76
CA LEU A 7 14.12 -6.70 -1.60
C LEU A 7 13.70 -6.77 -0.13
N ILE A 8 13.14 -5.68 0.37
CA ILE A 8 12.72 -5.57 1.76
C ILE A 8 11.23 -5.24 1.80
N CYS A 9 10.43 -6.16 2.35
CA CYS A 9 9.01 -5.91 2.59
C CYS A 9 8.81 -5.54 4.05
N ILE A 10 8.45 -4.28 4.32
CA ILE A 10 8.30 -3.78 5.68
C ILE A 10 6.84 -3.89 6.10
N GLN A 11 6.62 -4.57 7.21
CA GLN A 11 5.32 -4.63 7.87
C GLN A 11 5.32 -3.63 9.03
N THR A 12 4.89 -2.41 8.75
CA THR A 12 4.94 -1.36 9.75
C THR A 12 3.76 -1.50 10.72
N HIS A 13 4.06 -1.75 12.00
CA HIS A 13 3.08 -1.59 13.06
C HIS A 13 2.86 -0.09 13.32
N LEU A 14 1.91 0.49 12.60
CA LEU A 14 1.54 1.89 12.74
C LEU A 14 0.24 2.02 13.55
N THR A 15 0.23 3.05 14.39
CA THR A 15 -0.89 3.38 15.27
C THR A 15 -1.14 4.88 15.14
N GLN A 16 -2.25 5.36 15.70
CA GLN A 16 -2.57 6.79 15.71
C GLN A 16 -1.43 7.64 16.33
N TYR A 17 -0.69 7.08 17.30
CA TYR A 17 0.52 7.71 17.84
C TYR A 17 1.57 8.02 16.77
N HIS A 18 1.79 7.11 15.81
CA HIS A 18 2.78 7.34 14.76
C HIS A 18 2.33 8.45 13.81
N TYR A 19 1.03 8.52 13.52
CA TYR A 19 0.43 9.53 12.64
C TYR A 19 0.17 10.88 13.32
N GLN A 20 0.55 11.07 14.59
CA GLN A 20 0.34 12.34 15.28
C GLN A 20 1.28 13.47 14.78
N SER A 21 2.40 13.12 14.14
CA SER A 21 3.31 14.08 13.53
C SER A 21 4.18 13.45 12.46
N TYR A 22 4.55 14.27 11.48
CA TYR A 22 5.47 13.91 10.41
C TYR A 22 6.79 13.32 10.95
N SER A 23 7.41 14.00 11.92
CA SER A 23 8.72 13.61 12.46
C SER A 23 8.68 12.27 13.19
N ILE A 24 7.60 11.96 13.91
CA ILE A 24 7.45 10.68 14.63
C ILE A 24 7.29 9.54 13.61
N LEU A 25 6.43 9.71 12.61
CA LEU A 25 6.25 8.71 11.56
C LEU A 25 7.55 8.48 10.79
N LYS A 26 8.18 9.55 10.29
CA LYS A 26 9.45 9.47 9.55
C LYS A 26 10.53 8.75 10.35
N LYS A 27 10.73 9.14 11.62
CA LYS A 27 11.71 8.49 12.50
C LYS A 27 11.41 7.01 12.69
N HIS A 28 10.14 6.63 12.84
CA HIS A 28 9.75 5.23 12.94
C HIS A 28 10.07 4.46 11.66
N LEU A 29 9.67 4.98 10.50
CA LEU A 29 9.89 4.31 9.21
C LEU A 29 11.37 4.18 8.88
N LEU A 30 12.17 5.24 9.08
CA LEU A 30 13.63 5.19 8.95
C LEU A 30 14.24 4.11 9.85
N LYS A 31 13.84 4.10 11.12
CA LYS A 31 14.33 3.08 12.07
C LYS A 31 14.02 1.67 11.55
N ARG A 32 12.82 1.44 11.00
CA ARG A 32 12.47 0.14 10.41
C ARG A 32 13.34 -0.19 9.21
N ILE A 33 13.53 0.72 8.27
CA ILE A 33 14.39 0.49 7.10
C ILE A 33 15.82 0.17 7.54
N TYR A 34 16.43 0.98 8.41
CA TYR A 34 17.80 0.74 8.87
C TYR A 34 17.97 -0.55 9.67
N GLN A 35 16.96 -0.97 10.45
CA GLN A 35 16.97 -2.26 11.13
C GLN A 35 16.91 -3.45 10.16
N THR A 36 16.37 -3.24 8.96
CA THR A 36 16.25 -4.28 7.93
C THR A 36 17.41 -4.33 6.95
N LEU A 37 18.22 -3.27 6.88
CA LEU A 37 19.38 -3.24 6.01
C LEU A 37 20.50 -4.15 6.58
N PRO A 38 21.19 -4.95 5.75
CA PRO A 38 22.25 -5.86 6.22
C PRO A 38 23.37 -5.09 6.96
N SER A 39 23.90 -5.61 8.06
CA SER A 39 24.91 -4.91 8.88
C SER A 39 26.19 -4.52 8.13
N SER A 40 26.53 -5.23 7.05
CA SER A 40 27.64 -4.89 6.15
C SER A 40 27.40 -3.63 5.31
N SER A 41 26.14 -3.19 5.14
CA SER A 41 25.75 -2.03 4.32
C SER A 41 25.89 -0.68 5.03
N VAL A 42 26.12 -0.65 6.34
CA VAL A 42 26.26 0.61 7.10
C VAL A 42 27.63 1.27 6.87
N HIS A 43 28.66 0.48 6.56
CA HIS A 43 30.03 0.97 6.33
C HIS A 43 30.59 0.70 4.93
N GLN A 44 30.04 -0.24 4.15
CA GLN A 44 30.39 -0.41 2.73
C GLN A 44 29.31 0.24 1.84
N ARG A 45 29.45 1.54 1.56
CA ARG A 45 28.61 2.32 0.62
C ARG A 45 28.80 1.93 -0.86
N ALA A 46 29.14 0.68 -1.16
CA ALA A 46 29.14 0.16 -2.51
C ALA A 46 27.77 -0.48 -2.83
N LEU A 47 26.77 0.41 -2.98
CA LEU A 47 25.70 0.40 -3.99
C LEU A 47 25.12 -0.97 -4.43
N GLN A 48 24.60 -1.81 -3.52
CA GLN A 48 23.63 -2.81 -3.95
C GLN A 48 22.26 -2.13 -4.11
N PRO A 49 21.65 -2.19 -5.32
CA PRO A 49 20.29 -1.72 -5.51
C PRO A 49 19.36 -2.38 -4.48
N THR A 50 18.65 -1.56 -3.72
CA THR A 50 17.73 -2.02 -2.68
C THR A 50 16.35 -1.45 -2.96
N LEU A 51 15.34 -2.33 -2.94
CA LEU A 51 13.94 -2.01 -3.10
C LEU A 51 13.20 -2.26 -1.79
N VAL A 52 12.62 -1.21 -1.22
CA VAL A 52 11.81 -1.26 0.00
C VAL A 52 10.34 -1.14 -0.38
N VAL A 53 9.50 -2.05 0.12
CA VAL A 53 8.07 -2.10 -0.15
C VAL A 53 7.29 -1.90 1.14
N PHE A 54 6.38 -0.93 1.14
CA PHE A 54 5.39 -0.68 2.19
C PHE A 54 4.01 -1.22 1.80
N PRO A 55 3.15 -1.54 2.77
CA PRO A 55 1.82 -2.09 2.51
C PRO A 55 0.82 -1.04 2.03
N GLU A 56 -0.28 -1.52 1.44
CA GLU A 56 -1.40 -0.69 0.99
C GLU A 56 -1.98 0.17 2.14
N CYS A 57 -2.51 1.34 1.81
CA CYS A 57 -3.21 2.29 2.67
C CYS A 57 -2.38 2.93 3.81
N ILE A 58 -1.05 2.78 3.80
CA ILE A 58 -0.16 3.47 4.76
C ILE A 58 -0.33 4.99 4.74
N GLY A 59 -0.59 5.59 3.57
CA GLY A 59 -0.76 7.04 3.41
C GLY A 59 -2.17 7.54 3.75
N SER A 60 -3.18 6.67 3.76
CA SER A 60 -4.59 7.05 3.96
C SER A 60 -4.86 7.69 5.32
N TRP A 61 -3.94 7.57 6.28
CA TRP A 61 -4.07 8.10 7.65
C TRP A 61 -3.33 9.40 7.89
N PHE A 62 -2.66 9.96 6.87
CA PHE A 62 -1.90 11.20 7.03
C PHE A 62 -2.82 12.39 7.34
N TYR A 63 -4.12 12.29 7.09
CA TYR A 63 -5.10 13.27 7.53
C TYR A 63 -5.02 13.57 9.03
N LEU A 64 -4.65 12.58 9.87
CA LEU A 64 -4.47 12.78 11.32
C LEU A 64 -3.44 13.88 11.64
N MET A 65 -2.45 14.10 10.77
CA MET A 65 -1.44 15.15 10.92
C MET A 65 -1.98 16.55 10.54
N HIS A 66 -3.09 16.60 9.82
CA HIS A 66 -3.63 17.83 9.22
C HIS A 66 -4.88 18.36 9.92
N VAL A 67 -5.39 17.65 10.91
CA VAL A 67 -6.48 18.12 11.77
C VAL A 67 -5.89 19.11 12.79
N PRO A 68 -6.22 20.42 12.70
CA PRO A 68 -5.71 21.40 13.65
C PRO A 68 -6.26 21.09 15.04
N MET A 69 -5.36 21.01 16.03
CA MET A 69 -5.75 20.57 17.36
C MET A 69 -4.83 21.13 18.46
N PRO A 70 -5.41 21.68 19.54
CA PRO A 70 -4.66 22.05 20.75
C PRO A 70 -3.88 20.87 21.35
N HIS A 71 -2.77 21.16 22.03
CA HIS A 71 -1.89 20.14 22.59
C HIS A 71 -2.62 19.19 23.57
N PHE A 72 -3.56 19.70 24.38
CA PHE A 72 -4.30 18.86 25.33
C PHE A 72 -5.20 17.83 24.62
N LEU A 73 -5.87 18.19 23.52
CA LEU A 73 -6.64 17.25 22.71
C LEU A 73 -5.73 16.26 21.99
N LYS A 74 -4.55 16.71 21.54
CA LYS A 74 -3.53 15.80 20.98
C LYS A 74 -3.14 14.72 21.97
N ASN A 75 -2.88 15.10 23.22
CA ASN A 75 -2.61 14.15 24.28
C ASN A 75 -3.84 13.27 24.57
N PHE A 76 -5.04 13.83 24.59
CA PHE A 76 -6.28 13.06 24.81
C PHE A 76 -6.50 11.96 23.75
N PHE A 77 -6.37 12.30 22.45
CA PHE A 77 -6.60 11.35 21.37
C PHE A 77 -5.44 10.38 21.16
N PHE A 78 -4.19 10.83 21.28
CA PHE A 78 -3.01 10.06 20.85
C PHE A 78 -2.14 9.49 21.97
N ASN A 79 -2.23 9.98 23.23
CA ASN A 79 -1.51 9.36 24.33
C ASN A 79 -2.32 8.20 24.90
N PHE A 80 -1.71 7.01 24.83
CA PHE A 80 -2.14 5.82 25.52
C PHE A 80 -1.35 5.72 26.83
N ILE A 81 -2.03 5.55 27.96
CA ILE A 81 -1.40 5.20 29.24
C ILE A 81 -1.57 3.69 29.42
N PRO A 82 -0.52 2.86 29.23
CA PRO A 82 -0.58 1.44 29.51
C PRO A 82 -0.87 1.22 31.00
N GLY A 83 -1.84 0.37 31.34
CA GLY A 83 -2.09 -0.08 32.72
C GLY A 83 -3.20 0.62 33.50
N LYS A 84 -3.94 1.59 32.93
CA LYS A 84 -5.08 2.26 33.61
C LYS A 84 -6.41 2.17 32.84
N SER A 85 -6.71 1.06 32.18
CA SER A 85 -7.97 0.90 31.42
C SER A 85 -8.83 -0.23 31.97
N LEU A 86 -9.31 -0.03 33.21
CA LEU A 86 -10.38 -0.85 33.82
C LEU A 86 -11.78 -0.35 33.47
N ILE A 87 -11.91 0.74 32.69
CA ILE A 87 -13.20 1.29 32.25
C ILE A 87 -13.28 1.14 30.72
N ARG A 88 -13.39 -0.12 30.28
CA ARG A 88 -13.80 -0.48 28.91
C ARG A 88 -15.32 -0.65 28.93
N GLN A 89 -16.09 0.39 28.56
CA GLN A 89 -17.44 0.25 27.96
C GLN A 89 -18.17 1.55 27.56
N HIS A 90 -17.53 2.73 27.48
CA HIS A 90 -18.28 3.92 27.03
C HIS A 90 -18.34 4.08 25.50
N LEU A 91 -19.57 4.30 25.03
CA LEU A 91 -20.18 4.31 23.70
C LEU A 91 -19.41 4.88 22.49
N PHE A 92 -18.26 5.52 22.64
CA PHE A 92 -17.51 6.08 21.50
C PHE A 92 -16.00 5.85 21.65
N SER A 93 -15.40 5.16 20.68
CA SER A 93 -13.95 5.05 20.61
C SER A 93 -13.33 6.45 20.52
N LYS A 94 -12.12 6.67 21.08
CA LYS A 94 -11.38 7.94 20.91
C LYS A 94 -11.29 8.37 19.44
N HIS A 95 -11.27 7.40 18.53
CA HIS A 95 -11.29 7.66 17.10
C HIS A 95 -12.61 8.24 16.60
N THR A 96 -13.75 7.74 17.08
CA THR A 96 -15.06 8.29 16.72
C THR A 96 -15.18 9.73 17.19
N LEU A 97 -14.72 10.03 18.42
CA LEU A 97 -14.64 11.39 18.93
C LEU A 97 -13.68 12.26 18.09
N PHE A 98 -12.56 11.71 17.63
CA PHE A 98 -11.63 12.41 16.74
C PHE A 98 -12.28 12.74 15.39
N ILE A 99 -13.02 11.80 14.78
CA ILE A 99 -13.76 12.05 13.53
C ILE A 99 -14.78 13.17 13.76
N ILE A 100 -15.57 13.10 14.83
CA ILE A 100 -16.57 14.12 15.17
C ILE A 100 -15.91 15.49 15.32
N TYR A 101 -14.82 15.58 16.09
CA TYR A 101 -14.04 16.80 16.24
C TYR A 101 -13.55 17.33 14.88
N THR A 102 -13.00 16.43 14.05
CA THR A 102 -12.49 16.77 12.71
C THR A 102 -13.58 17.34 11.82
N LEU A 103 -14.80 16.81 11.89
CA LEU A 103 -15.94 17.30 11.11
C LEU A 103 -16.42 18.65 11.62
N ILE A 104 -16.48 18.86 12.93
CA ILE A 104 -16.90 20.13 13.53
C ILE A 104 -15.96 21.26 13.09
N ILE A 105 -14.65 21.08 13.23
CA ILE A 105 -13.69 22.13 12.89
C ILE A 105 -13.54 22.38 11.38
N ASN A 106 -13.94 21.41 10.55
CA ASN A 106 -13.92 21.51 9.09
C ASN A 106 -15.33 21.57 8.48
N LEU A 107 -16.36 21.95 9.25
CA LEU A 107 -17.77 21.78 8.87
C LEU A 107 -18.08 22.38 7.50
N TYR A 108 -17.67 23.63 7.27
CA TYR A 108 -17.89 24.31 5.99
C TYR A 108 -17.24 23.56 4.81
N SER A 109 -15.95 23.23 4.93
CA SER A 109 -15.21 22.51 3.89
C SER A 109 -15.77 21.11 3.65
N PHE A 110 -16.21 20.42 4.71
CA PHE A 110 -16.84 19.12 4.61
C PHE A 110 -18.21 19.19 3.92
N CYS A 111 -19.06 20.16 4.28
CA CYS A 111 -20.34 20.40 3.59
C CYS A 111 -20.13 20.73 2.10
N LYS A 112 -19.11 21.52 1.77
CA LYS A 112 -18.73 21.79 0.38
C LYS A 112 -18.34 20.50 -0.36
N GLN A 113 -17.55 19.63 0.26
CA GLN A 113 -17.19 18.33 -0.31
C GLN A 113 -18.42 17.41 -0.47
N LEU A 114 -19.30 17.34 0.53
CA LEU A 114 -20.55 16.58 0.44
C LEU A 114 -21.39 17.04 -0.74
N TRP A 115 -21.58 18.36 -0.88
CA TRP A 115 -22.33 18.95 -1.99
C TRP A 115 -21.72 18.61 -3.35
N GLN A 116 -20.40 18.77 -3.49
CA GLN A 116 -19.69 18.45 -4.73
C GLN A 116 -19.75 16.97 -5.11
N ASN A 117 -19.86 16.07 -4.13
CA ASN A 117 -19.93 14.63 -4.37
C ASN A 117 -21.37 14.10 -4.45
N TYR A 118 -22.39 14.90 -4.13
CA TYR A 118 -23.79 14.46 -4.04
C TYR A 118 -24.30 13.86 -5.36
N SER A 119 -23.85 14.37 -6.50
CA SER A 119 -24.22 13.90 -7.83
C SER A 119 -23.59 12.56 -8.25
N GLN A 120 -22.72 11.96 -7.42
CA GLN A 120 -21.93 10.79 -7.80
C GLN A 120 -22.68 9.45 -7.66
N ASN A 121 -24.00 9.43 -7.42
CA ASN A 121 -24.82 8.22 -7.24
C ASN A 121 -24.22 7.18 -6.28
N ARG A 122 -23.71 7.65 -5.13
CA ARG A 122 -23.11 6.81 -4.08
C ARG A 122 -24.08 6.62 -2.91
N THR A 123 -23.92 5.53 -2.17
CA THR A 123 -24.61 5.34 -0.88
C THR A 123 -24.27 6.49 0.07
N TRP A 124 -25.16 6.79 1.03
CA TRP A 124 -24.93 7.86 2.02
C TRP A 124 -23.61 7.68 2.80
N SER A 125 -23.32 6.45 3.26
CA SER A 125 -22.06 6.14 3.95
C SER A 125 -20.84 6.29 3.03
N GLY A 126 -20.96 5.91 1.76
CA GLY A 126 -19.94 6.10 0.74
C GLY A 126 -19.68 7.58 0.44
N LEU A 127 -20.73 8.38 0.29
CA LEU A 127 -20.66 9.83 0.07
C LEU A 127 -19.95 10.53 1.25
N PHE A 128 -20.31 10.16 2.47
CA PHE A 128 -19.67 10.68 3.68
C PHE A 128 -18.19 10.35 3.73
N THR A 129 -17.83 9.08 3.54
CA THR A 129 -16.44 8.59 3.56
C THR A 129 -15.60 9.27 2.47
N ARG A 130 -16.15 9.38 1.25
CA ARG A 130 -15.51 10.08 0.13
C ARG A 130 -15.23 11.54 0.49
N SER A 131 -16.23 12.23 1.03
CA SER A 131 -16.12 13.65 1.36
C SER A 131 -15.12 13.89 2.49
N PHE A 132 -15.05 12.96 3.44
CA PHE A 132 -14.06 12.97 4.51
C PHE A 132 -12.63 12.81 3.97
N PHE A 133 -12.37 11.84 3.09
CA PHE A 133 -11.03 11.67 2.49
C PHE A 133 -10.68 12.83 1.55
N ARG A 134 -11.63 13.32 0.74
CA ARG A 134 -11.39 14.46 -0.16
C ARG A 134 -11.02 15.73 0.61
N LEU A 135 -11.58 15.97 1.79
CA LEU A 135 -11.23 17.09 2.66
C LEU A 135 -9.72 17.20 2.93
N PHE A 136 -9.02 16.07 3.03
CA PHE A 136 -7.59 16.01 3.34
C PHE A 136 -6.71 15.49 2.20
N SER A 137 -7.31 15.08 1.08
CA SER A 137 -6.64 14.39 -0.03
C SER A 137 -5.34 15.08 -0.47
N ARG A 138 -5.42 16.37 -0.80
CA ARG A 138 -4.26 17.16 -1.24
C ARG A 138 -3.13 17.21 -0.20
N LYS A 139 -3.44 17.57 1.04
CA LYS A 139 -2.45 17.69 2.13
C LYS A 139 -1.83 16.33 2.48
N THR A 140 -2.66 15.29 2.51
CA THR A 140 -2.26 13.89 2.74
C THR A 140 -1.30 13.44 1.64
N CYS A 141 -1.62 13.75 0.38
CA CYS A 141 -0.76 13.46 -0.77
C CYS A 141 0.58 14.21 -0.71
N GLU A 142 0.57 15.50 -0.41
CA GLU A 142 1.82 16.28 -0.28
C GLU A 142 2.71 15.71 0.83
N THR A 143 2.13 15.33 1.96
CA THR A 143 2.85 14.67 3.07
C THR A 143 3.38 13.30 2.66
N TYR A 144 2.59 12.52 1.91
CA TYR A 144 2.99 11.23 1.33
C TYR A 144 4.18 11.36 0.39
N LEU A 145 4.08 12.25 -0.59
CA LEU A 145 5.15 12.52 -1.55
C LEU A 145 6.43 12.98 -0.85
N LYS A 146 6.31 13.92 0.10
CA LYS A 146 7.45 14.42 0.86
C LYS A 146 8.10 13.32 1.71
N LEU A 147 7.30 12.58 2.47
CA LEU A 147 7.79 11.55 3.38
C LEU A 147 8.60 10.49 2.62
N PHE A 148 8.01 9.91 1.58
CA PHE A 148 8.65 8.81 0.88
C PHE A 148 9.79 9.27 -0.03
N SER A 149 9.75 10.51 -0.55
CA SER A 149 10.91 11.14 -1.19
C SER A 149 12.10 11.28 -0.22
N GLU A 150 11.85 11.76 1.01
CA GLU A 150 12.90 11.89 2.03
C GLU A 150 13.42 10.53 2.49
N LEU A 151 12.54 9.53 2.69
CA LEU A 151 12.96 8.17 3.03
C LEU A 151 13.84 7.56 1.93
N ALA A 152 13.47 7.72 0.66
CA ALA A 152 14.23 7.14 -0.47
C ALA A 152 15.64 7.71 -0.53
N LYS A 153 15.77 9.04 -0.40
CA LYS A 153 17.06 9.74 -0.34
C LYS A 153 17.91 9.35 0.85
N GLU A 154 17.33 9.39 2.05
CA GLU A 154 18.10 9.15 3.28
C GLU A 154 18.58 7.71 3.39
N THR A 155 17.79 6.77 2.86
CA THR A 155 18.12 5.33 2.91
C THR A 155 18.83 4.84 1.65
N ASN A 156 18.97 5.69 0.62
CA ASN A 156 19.49 5.33 -0.70
C ASN A 156 18.80 4.07 -1.28
N CYS A 157 17.49 3.94 -1.05
CA CYS A 157 16.67 2.82 -1.51
C CYS A 157 15.62 3.29 -2.52
N THR A 158 15.29 2.46 -3.50
CA THR A 158 14.03 2.63 -4.24
C THR A 158 12.89 2.26 -3.31
N ILE A 159 11.85 3.09 -3.21
CA ILE A 159 10.74 2.86 -2.29
C ILE A 159 9.42 2.71 -3.05
N VAL A 160 8.75 1.57 -2.89
CA VAL A 160 7.33 1.39 -3.20
C VAL A 160 6.54 1.80 -1.96
N ALA A 161 5.90 2.96 -2.01
CA ALA A 161 5.38 3.66 -0.84
C ALA A 161 4.01 3.15 -0.33
N GLY A 162 3.64 1.91 -0.64
CA GLY A 162 2.32 1.40 -0.32
C GLY A 162 1.26 2.16 -1.09
N SER A 163 0.15 2.54 -0.45
CA SER A 163 -0.84 3.38 -1.12
C SER A 163 -1.54 4.39 -0.21
N LEU A 164 -2.28 5.31 -0.82
CA LEU A 164 -3.13 6.29 -0.15
C LEU A 164 -4.42 6.54 -0.94
N TYR A 165 -5.45 7.02 -0.23
CA TYR A 165 -6.61 7.65 -0.88
C TYR A 165 -6.30 9.12 -1.20
N THR A 166 -6.33 9.47 -2.49
CA THR A 166 -6.01 10.81 -2.97
C THR A 166 -6.77 11.14 -4.26
N GLU A 167 -6.80 12.43 -4.61
CA GLU A 167 -7.12 12.90 -5.96
C GLU A 167 -6.19 12.26 -7.01
N ARG A 168 -6.61 12.23 -8.27
CA ARG A 168 -5.83 11.59 -9.33
C ARG A 168 -4.45 12.24 -9.44
N LEU A 169 -3.43 11.39 -9.44
CA LEU A 169 -2.06 11.78 -9.75
C LEU A 169 -1.67 11.31 -11.14
N GLU A 170 -0.95 12.17 -11.85
CA GLU A 170 -0.39 11.88 -13.17
C GLU A 170 1.07 12.31 -13.20
N LEU A 171 1.93 11.47 -13.78
CA LEU A 171 3.31 11.84 -14.09
C LEU A 171 3.33 12.46 -15.48
N ILE A 172 3.57 13.78 -15.54
CA ILE A 172 3.69 14.51 -16.81
C ILE A 172 5.15 14.84 -17.04
N LEU A 173 5.68 14.46 -18.21
CA LEU A 173 7.01 14.88 -18.64
C LEU A 173 6.95 16.36 -19.02
N ASN A 174 7.70 17.19 -18.30
CA ASN A 174 7.80 18.61 -18.61
C ASN A 174 8.78 18.86 -19.77
N GLN A 175 8.81 20.11 -20.26
CA GLN A 175 9.65 20.52 -21.39
C GLN A 175 11.16 20.29 -21.14
N ASN A 176 11.59 20.29 -19.87
CA ASN A 176 12.97 20.03 -19.47
C ASN A 176 13.28 18.54 -19.33
N LYS A 177 12.37 17.64 -19.77
CA LYS A 177 12.47 16.17 -19.62
C LYS A 177 12.51 15.70 -18.17
N HIS A 178 11.95 16.48 -17.25
CA HIS A 178 11.76 16.08 -15.86
C HIS A 178 10.30 15.72 -15.64
N TYR A 179 10.02 14.69 -14.84
CA TYR A 179 8.65 14.34 -14.49
C TYR A 179 8.12 15.27 -13.40
N ASN A 180 6.96 15.86 -13.63
CA ASN A 180 6.20 16.61 -12.66
C ASN A 180 4.95 15.83 -12.27
N ILE A 181 4.55 15.97 -11.00
CA ILE A 181 3.29 15.40 -10.52
C ILE A 181 2.19 16.40 -10.77
N HIS A 182 1.26 16.02 -11.65
CA HIS A 182 0.03 16.75 -11.89
C HIS A 182 -1.10 16.14 -11.06
N TYR A 183 -1.98 17.02 -10.58
CA TYR A 183 -3.11 16.65 -9.75
C TYR A 183 -4.37 17.03 -10.52
N THR A 184 -5.25 16.07 -10.76
CA THR A 184 -6.59 16.40 -11.24
C THR A 184 -7.51 16.49 -10.02
N SER A 185 -8.24 17.58 -9.87
CA SER A 185 -9.23 17.76 -8.78
C SER A 185 -10.41 16.80 -8.85
N GLU A 186 -10.44 15.95 -9.87
CA GLU A 186 -11.47 14.97 -10.12
C GLU A 186 -11.17 13.64 -9.45
N GLY A 187 -12.23 13.05 -8.89
CA GLY A 187 -12.19 11.70 -8.36
C GLY A 187 -11.53 11.56 -6.98
N LEU A 188 -11.60 10.35 -6.46
CA LEU A 188 -10.84 9.89 -5.30
C LEU A 188 -10.42 8.46 -5.60
N TYR A 189 -9.11 8.19 -5.57
CA TYR A 189 -8.54 6.92 -6.00
C TYR A 189 -7.63 6.35 -4.91
N ASN A 190 -7.45 5.03 -4.91
CA ASN A 190 -6.39 4.36 -4.15
C ASN A 190 -5.14 4.27 -5.03
N MET A 191 -4.08 5.01 -4.67
CA MET A 191 -2.90 5.19 -5.51
C MET A 191 -1.60 4.83 -4.78
N SER A 192 -0.65 4.27 -5.51
CA SER A 192 0.70 3.92 -5.08
C SER A 192 1.72 4.71 -5.90
N CYS A 193 2.82 5.11 -5.28
CA CYS A 193 3.94 5.77 -5.95
C CYS A 193 5.24 5.02 -5.68
N VAL A 194 6.15 5.03 -6.65
CA VAL A 194 7.53 4.58 -6.48
C VAL A 194 8.45 5.78 -6.49
N PHE A 195 9.40 5.80 -5.55
CA PHE A 195 10.38 6.85 -5.37
C PHE A 195 11.78 6.32 -5.64
N GLU A 196 12.56 7.04 -6.42
CA GLU A 196 13.95 6.68 -6.73
C GLU A 196 14.93 7.26 -5.68
N PRO A 197 16.08 6.60 -5.44
CA PRO A 197 16.95 6.92 -4.31
C PRO A 197 17.78 8.20 -4.44
N ILE A 198 18.08 8.67 -5.66
CA ILE A 198 19.07 9.73 -5.89
C ILE A 198 18.48 11.10 -5.52
N ASN A 199 17.33 11.46 -6.10
CA ASN A 199 16.67 12.74 -5.86
C ASN A 199 15.35 12.58 -5.07
N GLY A 200 14.89 11.34 -4.84
CA GLY A 200 13.60 11.09 -4.22
C GLY A 200 12.44 11.42 -5.14
N ASN A 201 12.64 11.39 -6.46
CA ASN A 201 11.60 11.71 -7.43
C ASN A 201 10.59 10.55 -7.55
N VAL A 202 9.32 10.89 -7.83
CA VAL A 202 8.33 9.86 -8.20
C VAL A 202 8.63 9.38 -9.62
N CYS A 203 8.80 8.08 -9.78
CA CYS A 203 9.15 7.45 -11.05
C CYS A 203 8.08 6.51 -11.60
N LEU A 204 7.11 6.13 -10.78
CA LEU A 204 5.94 5.35 -11.19
C LEU A 204 4.74 5.75 -10.31
N ILE A 205 3.59 5.86 -10.94
CA ILE A 205 2.29 6.01 -10.28
C ILE A 205 1.39 4.88 -10.77
N GLN A 206 0.72 4.22 -9.83
CA GLN A 206 -0.26 3.18 -10.10
C GLN A 206 -1.52 3.46 -9.30
N GLY A 207 -2.70 3.30 -9.90
CA GLY A 207 -3.98 3.35 -9.18
C GLY A 207 -4.71 2.02 -9.24
N LYS A 208 -5.56 1.78 -8.23
CA LYS A 208 -6.35 0.56 -8.08
C LYS A 208 -7.47 0.50 -9.13
N GLN A 209 -7.53 -0.60 -9.87
CA GLN A 209 -8.49 -0.80 -10.97
C GLN A 209 -9.74 -1.55 -10.55
N TYR A 210 -9.58 -2.45 -9.57
CA TYR A 210 -10.61 -3.31 -9.03
C TYR A 210 -10.83 -3.04 -7.53
N PRO A 211 -11.39 -1.88 -7.14
CA PRO A 211 -11.84 -1.64 -5.78
C PRO A 211 -12.82 -2.71 -5.29
N VAL A 212 -12.70 -3.15 -4.04
CA VAL A 212 -13.67 -4.10 -3.46
C VAL A 212 -15.02 -3.40 -3.19
N ALA A 213 -16.06 -4.19 -2.89
CA ALA A 213 -17.41 -3.67 -2.66
C ALA A 213 -17.49 -2.57 -1.59
N ASP A 214 -16.64 -2.59 -0.57
CA ASP A 214 -16.61 -1.53 0.44
C ASP A 214 -15.90 -0.26 -0.04
N GLU A 215 -14.89 -0.41 -0.90
CA GLU A 215 -14.14 0.70 -1.47
C GLU A 215 -14.94 1.42 -2.56
N ILE A 216 -15.61 0.68 -3.44
CA ILE A 216 -16.36 1.27 -4.58
C ILE A 216 -17.46 2.22 -4.11
N LYS A 217 -17.91 2.11 -2.84
CA LYS A 217 -18.85 3.03 -2.21
C LYS A 217 -18.28 4.45 -2.13
N PHE A 218 -16.96 4.63 -2.00
CA PHE A 218 -16.34 5.96 -1.81
C PHE A 218 -15.18 6.33 -2.76
N ILE A 219 -14.47 5.36 -3.35
CA ILE A 219 -13.43 5.62 -4.37
C ILE A 219 -13.89 5.30 -5.79
N ASP A 220 -13.18 5.84 -6.76
CA ASP A 220 -13.32 5.59 -8.19
C ASP A 220 -12.32 4.52 -8.66
N ARG A 221 -12.60 3.92 -9.81
CA ARG A 221 -11.68 3.01 -10.50
C ARG A 221 -10.64 3.83 -11.26
N TYR A 222 -9.37 3.49 -11.15
CA TYR A 222 -8.32 4.19 -11.88
C TYR A 222 -8.05 3.53 -13.25
N LEU A 223 -8.47 4.17 -14.34
CA LEU A 223 -8.31 3.65 -15.71
C LEU A 223 -7.74 4.72 -16.67
N PRO A 224 -7.00 4.32 -17.72
CA PRO A 224 -6.21 3.09 -17.81
C PRO A 224 -4.97 3.18 -16.92
N SER A 225 -4.44 2.05 -16.45
CA SER A 225 -3.17 2.09 -15.72
C SER A 225 -2.35 0.82 -15.88
N SER A 226 -1.20 0.98 -16.52
CA SER A 226 -0.10 0.03 -16.52
C SER A 226 1.15 0.84 -16.79
N SER A 227 1.92 1.05 -15.73
CA SER A 227 3.22 1.73 -15.80
C SER A 227 4.27 0.81 -15.23
N ILE A 228 5.44 0.83 -15.85
CA ILE A 228 6.60 0.07 -15.41
C ILE A 228 7.73 1.01 -15.04
N TYR A 229 8.56 0.61 -14.09
CA TYR A 229 9.77 1.34 -13.74
C TYR A 229 10.98 0.42 -13.85
N SER A 230 11.99 0.85 -14.61
CA SER A 230 13.28 0.18 -14.62
C SER A 230 14.12 0.65 -13.44
N ILE A 231 14.46 -0.25 -12.52
CA ILE A 231 15.31 0.08 -11.38
C ILE A 231 16.73 0.38 -11.91
N PRO A 232 17.31 1.57 -11.62
CA PRO A 232 18.65 1.95 -12.04
C PRO A 232 19.70 0.92 -11.62
N TYR A 233 20.71 0.72 -12.48
CA TYR A 233 21.82 -0.20 -12.25
C TYR A 233 21.42 -1.68 -12.11
N THR A 234 20.18 -2.02 -12.43
CA THR A 234 19.67 -3.40 -12.52
C THR A 234 19.11 -3.68 -13.91
N ASN A 235 18.90 -4.96 -14.23
CA ASN A 235 18.10 -5.38 -15.37
C ASN A 235 16.63 -5.66 -14.99
N ILE A 236 16.13 -5.09 -13.89
CA ILE A 236 14.80 -5.38 -13.34
C ILE A 236 13.84 -4.22 -13.61
N ASN A 237 12.72 -4.55 -14.24
CA ASN A 237 11.52 -3.74 -14.31
C ASN A 237 10.59 -4.12 -13.16
N ILE A 238 9.90 -3.14 -12.60
CA ILE A 238 8.84 -3.38 -11.61
C ILE A 238 7.48 -2.91 -12.14
N GLY A 239 6.45 -3.66 -11.79
CA GLY A 239 5.04 -3.29 -11.93
C GLY A 239 4.36 -3.37 -10.57
N ILE A 240 3.51 -2.39 -10.26
CA ILE A 240 2.80 -2.35 -8.97
C ILE A 240 1.37 -2.84 -9.16
N ILE A 241 0.90 -3.64 -8.22
CA ILE A 241 -0.46 -4.19 -8.17
C ILE A 241 -1.03 -3.87 -6.78
N ILE A 242 -2.21 -3.27 -6.72
CA ILE A 242 -2.80 -2.84 -5.45
C ILE A 242 -3.87 -3.85 -5.03
N CYS A 243 -3.51 -4.71 -4.06
CA CYS A 243 -4.43 -5.59 -3.34
C CYS A 243 -5.32 -6.42 -4.27
N ALA A 244 -6.63 -6.16 -4.28
CA ALA A 244 -7.61 -6.86 -5.09
C ALA A 244 -7.32 -6.83 -6.61
N ASP A 245 -6.48 -5.92 -7.12
CA ASP A 245 -6.04 -5.97 -8.52
C ASP A 245 -5.33 -7.29 -8.86
N SER A 246 -4.61 -7.87 -7.89
CA SER A 246 -3.95 -9.17 -8.05
C SER A 246 -4.93 -10.32 -8.24
N TRP A 247 -6.21 -10.06 -7.96
CA TRP A 247 -7.28 -11.02 -8.10
C TRP A 247 -7.85 -11.07 -9.53
N PHE A 248 -7.27 -10.36 -10.51
CA PHE A 248 -7.78 -10.32 -11.89
C PHE A 248 -6.65 -10.52 -12.92
N PRO A 249 -6.69 -11.60 -13.74
CA PRO A 249 -5.72 -11.86 -14.81
C PRO A 249 -5.57 -10.69 -15.79
N GLN A 250 -6.68 -10.02 -16.12
CA GLN A 250 -6.73 -8.88 -17.04
C GLN A 250 -5.89 -7.69 -16.56
N PHE A 251 -5.53 -7.63 -15.28
CA PHE A 251 -4.60 -6.62 -14.79
C PHE A 251 -3.17 -6.89 -15.29
N TYR A 252 -2.75 -8.16 -15.25
CA TYR A 252 -1.41 -8.60 -15.67
C TYR A 252 -1.21 -8.52 -17.17
N GLU A 253 -2.28 -8.77 -17.94
CA GLU A 253 -2.24 -8.74 -19.41
C GLU A 253 -1.74 -7.40 -19.94
N LYS A 254 -2.01 -6.30 -19.23
CA LYS A 254 -1.56 -4.95 -19.58
C LYS A 254 -0.05 -4.77 -19.49
N PHE A 255 0.66 -5.68 -18.84
CA PHE A 255 2.11 -5.66 -18.73
C PHE A 255 2.80 -6.50 -19.80
N ILE A 256 2.05 -7.31 -20.55
CA ILE A 256 2.61 -8.21 -21.58
C ILE A 256 3.31 -7.41 -22.67
N ASP A 257 2.73 -6.27 -23.09
CA ASP A 257 3.32 -5.42 -24.13
C ASP A 257 4.67 -4.81 -23.73
N PHE A 258 4.96 -4.73 -22.43
CA PHE A 258 6.27 -4.29 -21.95
C PHE A 258 7.33 -5.40 -21.95
N ASN A 259 6.94 -6.65 -22.22
CA ASN A 259 7.88 -7.76 -22.28
C ASN A 259 8.67 -7.71 -23.60
N ASN A 260 9.88 -7.17 -23.53
CA ASN A 260 10.81 -7.10 -24.66
C ASN A 260 11.94 -8.15 -24.59
N ASN A 261 11.83 -9.18 -23.73
CA ASN A 261 12.82 -10.25 -23.51
C ASN A 261 14.23 -9.80 -23.09
N GLN A 262 14.44 -8.54 -22.71
CA GLN A 262 15.76 -8.01 -22.31
C GLN A 262 15.89 -7.70 -20.82
N LYS A 263 14.77 -7.57 -20.11
CA LYS A 263 14.72 -7.22 -18.68
C LYS A 263 13.87 -8.21 -17.91
N LYS A 264 14.29 -8.45 -16.67
CA LYS A 264 13.53 -9.22 -15.69
C LYS A 264 12.38 -8.39 -15.15
N PHE A 265 11.27 -9.02 -14.80
CA PHE A 265 10.10 -8.33 -14.26
C PHE A 265 9.81 -8.78 -12.83
N LEU A 266 9.68 -7.81 -11.92
CA LEU A 266 9.22 -8.06 -10.56
C LEU A 266 7.86 -7.38 -10.37
N PHE A 267 6.82 -8.20 -10.22
CA PHE A 267 5.48 -7.72 -9.91
C PHE A 267 5.32 -7.61 -8.41
N ILE A 268 4.93 -6.42 -7.94
CA ILE A 268 4.85 -6.10 -6.51
C ILE A 268 3.39 -5.86 -6.15
N ILE A 269 2.83 -6.80 -5.42
CA ILE A 269 1.51 -6.71 -4.83
C ILE A 269 1.67 -6.01 -3.48
N VAL A 270 1.13 -4.80 -3.37
CA VAL A 270 0.94 -4.13 -2.08
C VAL A 270 -0.46 -4.46 -1.60
N ALA A 271 -0.56 -5.19 -0.49
CA ALA A 271 -1.84 -5.66 0.02
C ALA A 271 -2.01 -5.24 1.48
N LEU A 272 -3.27 -4.98 1.84
CA LEU A 272 -3.67 -4.75 3.19
C LEU A 272 -4.74 -5.75 3.60
N ASN A 273 -4.58 -6.32 4.78
CA ASN A 273 -5.66 -7.01 5.47
C ASN A 273 -6.08 -6.23 6.73
N MET A 274 -7.38 -6.03 6.83
CA MET A 274 -8.03 -5.53 8.04
C MET A 274 -8.23 -6.72 8.98
N ILE A 275 -7.86 -6.57 10.26
CA ILE A 275 -8.12 -7.58 11.28
C ILE A 275 -8.99 -6.95 12.35
N ASP A 276 -10.17 -7.53 12.58
CA ASP A 276 -11.02 -7.17 13.71
C ASP A 276 -10.48 -7.74 15.04
N LYS A 277 -10.78 -7.05 16.14
CA LYS A 277 -10.28 -7.19 17.53
C LYS A 277 -10.19 -8.60 18.09
N ASN A 278 -10.97 -9.53 17.57
CA ASN A 278 -11.10 -10.89 18.08
C ASN A 278 -11.18 -11.94 16.95
N LYS A 279 -10.81 -11.60 15.71
CA LYS A 279 -11.08 -12.43 14.54
C LYS A 279 -9.85 -12.52 13.65
N ASN A 280 -9.20 -13.69 13.63
CA ASN A 280 -8.21 -13.98 12.61
C ASN A 280 -8.95 -14.23 11.29
N GLU A 281 -9.23 -13.18 10.51
CA GLU A 281 -10.05 -13.30 9.30
C GLU A 281 -9.45 -14.25 8.26
N TRP A 282 -8.14 -14.46 8.32
CA TRP A 282 -7.41 -15.37 7.46
C TRP A 282 -7.88 -16.82 7.51
N ILE A 283 -8.37 -17.28 8.66
CA ILE A 283 -8.85 -18.65 8.83
C ILE A 283 -10.35 -18.81 8.53
N TYR A 284 -11.08 -17.71 8.31
CA TYR A 284 -12.47 -17.82 7.90
C TYR A 284 -12.59 -18.23 6.44
N PRO A 285 -13.69 -18.92 6.09
CA PRO A 285 -14.02 -19.21 4.71
C PRO A 285 -13.99 -17.96 3.84
N TRP A 286 -13.32 -18.05 2.70
CA TRP A 286 -13.26 -16.98 1.72
C TRP A 286 -14.65 -16.76 1.11
N PRO A 287 -15.24 -15.55 1.24
CA PRO A 287 -16.61 -15.29 0.81
C PRO A 287 -16.78 -15.21 -0.71
N GLY A 288 -15.69 -15.27 -1.49
CA GLY A 288 -15.71 -15.04 -2.93
C GLY A 288 -15.34 -13.60 -3.30
N TYR A 289 -15.63 -13.24 -4.56
CA TYR A 289 -15.46 -11.89 -5.09
C TYR A 289 -16.68 -11.03 -4.71
N SER A 290 -16.45 -9.78 -4.32
CA SER A 290 -17.50 -8.95 -3.69
C SER A 290 -18.21 -7.97 -4.62
N TYR A 291 -17.57 -7.49 -5.70
CA TYR A 291 -18.15 -6.46 -6.58
C TYR A 291 -18.01 -6.78 -8.07
N PHE A 292 -16.80 -7.12 -8.50
CA PHE A 292 -16.56 -7.53 -9.88
C PHE A 292 -16.94 -9.00 -10.08
N SER A 293 -17.24 -9.36 -11.33
CA SER A 293 -17.51 -10.74 -11.71
C SER A 293 -16.35 -11.63 -11.31
N THR A 294 -16.69 -12.81 -10.80
CA THR A 294 -15.70 -13.84 -10.50
C THR A 294 -15.00 -14.23 -11.80
N PRO A 295 -13.66 -14.19 -11.87
CA PRO A 295 -12.92 -14.63 -13.06
C PRO A 295 -13.25 -16.08 -13.42
N ASN A 296 -13.30 -16.38 -14.72
CA ASN A 296 -13.74 -17.69 -15.23
C ASN A 296 -12.81 -18.85 -14.82
N ASP A 297 -11.58 -18.55 -14.43
CA ASP A 297 -10.58 -19.54 -14.00
C ASP A 297 -10.67 -19.89 -12.50
N VAL A 298 -11.60 -19.28 -11.77
CA VAL A 298 -11.86 -19.58 -10.37
C VAL A 298 -12.69 -20.86 -10.24
N ASN A 299 -12.20 -21.82 -9.45
CA ASN A 299 -13.00 -22.97 -9.08
C ASN A 299 -14.06 -22.53 -8.07
N ILE A 300 -15.33 -22.51 -8.50
CA ILE A 300 -16.48 -22.11 -7.68
C ILE A 300 -16.56 -22.95 -6.39
N LYS A 301 -16.12 -24.22 -6.41
CA LYS A 301 -16.08 -25.08 -5.22
C LYS A 301 -15.10 -24.58 -4.15
N HIS A 302 -14.20 -23.65 -4.46
CA HIS A 302 -13.29 -23.06 -3.46
C HIS A 302 -13.96 -21.94 -2.66
N ILE A 303 -15.03 -21.32 -3.19
CA ILE A 303 -15.78 -20.28 -2.48
C ILE A 303 -16.47 -20.93 -1.27
N GLN A 304 -16.37 -20.30 -0.10
CA GLN A 304 -16.80 -20.83 1.21
C GLN A 304 -16.08 -22.10 1.70
N ASN A 305 -15.12 -22.66 0.94
CA ASN A 305 -14.40 -23.89 1.32
C ASN A 305 -12.91 -23.65 1.58
N LEU A 306 -12.27 -22.74 0.84
CA LEU A 306 -10.92 -22.28 1.18
C LEU A 306 -11.00 -21.23 2.28
N THR A 307 -9.99 -21.18 3.15
CA THR A 307 -9.79 -20.03 4.01
C THR A 307 -9.39 -18.80 3.18
N LEU A 308 -9.57 -17.60 3.74
CA LEU A 308 -9.13 -16.36 3.08
C LEU A 308 -7.63 -16.39 2.74
N GLU A 309 -6.80 -16.99 3.61
CA GLU A 309 -5.36 -17.17 3.38
C GLU A 309 -5.07 -18.07 2.18
N GLN A 310 -5.72 -19.23 2.13
CA GLN A 310 -5.60 -20.16 1.03
C GLN A 310 -6.08 -19.53 -0.29
N ALA A 311 -7.14 -18.73 -0.25
CA ALA A 311 -7.66 -18.02 -1.40
C ALA A 311 -6.67 -16.94 -1.89
N TRP A 312 -6.08 -16.14 -1.01
CA TRP A 312 -5.03 -15.18 -1.36
C TRP A 312 -3.82 -15.86 -2.01
N TYR A 313 -3.30 -16.92 -1.38
CA TYR A 313 -2.18 -17.65 -1.97
C TYR A 313 -2.54 -18.23 -3.35
N THR A 314 -3.70 -18.85 -3.47
CA THR A 314 -4.14 -19.54 -4.71
C THR A 314 -4.43 -18.55 -5.83
N TYR A 315 -5.27 -17.54 -5.57
CA TYR A 315 -5.84 -16.68 -6.60
C TYR A 315 -5.10 -15.34 -6.74
N ALA A 316 -4.42 -14.82 -5.73
CA ALA A 316 -3.59 -13.63 -5.93
C ALA A 316 -2.17 -14.00 -6.37
N ILE A 317 -1.47 -14.81 -5.58
CA ILE A 317 -0.02 -15.00 -5.76
C ILE A 317 0.28 -16.10 -6.79
N LYS A 318 -0.19 -17.32 -6.54
CA LYS A 318 0.08 -18.49 -7.40
C LYS A 318 -0.52 -18.31 -8.78
N ARG A 319 -1.75 -17.78 -8.87
CA ARG A 319 -2.36 -17.48 -10.16
C ARG A 319 -1.60 -16.40 -10.92
N ALA A 320 -1.18 -15.31 -10.28
CA ALA A 320 -0.36 -14.30 -10.94
C ALA A 320 0.91 -14.92 -11.53
N TYR A 321 1.60 -15.73 -10.72
CA TYR A 321 2.77 -16.46 -11.18
C TYR A 321 2.46 -17.34 -12.40
N ASN A 322 1.45 -18.20 -12.32
CA ASN A 322 1.06 -19.11 -13.41
C ASN A 322 0.59 -18.37 -14.68
N HIS A 323 -0.09 -17.23 -14.51
CA HIS A 323 -0.55 -16.43 -15.64
C HIS A 323 0.65 -15.77 -16.33
N LEU A 324 1.54 -15.13 -15.57
CA LEU A 324 2.76 -14.49 -16.08
C LEU A 324 3.75 -15.51 -16.67
N ASP A 325 3.76 -16.75 -16.16
CA ASP A 325 4.62 -17.83 -16.65
C ASP A 325 4.48 -18.11 -18.14
N LYS A 326 3.26 -17.91 -18.66
CA LYS A 326 2.90 -18.07 -20.08
C LYS A 326 3.52 -17.00 -20.97
N TYR A 327 3.77 -15.81 -20.42
CA TYR A 327 4.16 -14.63 -21.19
C TYR A 327 5.61 -14.22 -20.96
N PHE A 328 6.14 -14.41 -19.75
CA PHE A 328 7.49 -14.01 -19.34
C PHE A 328 8.39 -15.26 -19.25
N LYS A 329 9.24 -15.48 -20.25
CA LYS A 329 10.16 -16.63 -20.33
C LYS A 329 11.29 -16.47 -19.30
N ASN A 330 11.23 -17.23 -18.19
CA ASN A 330 12.22 -17.37 -17.11
C ASN A 330 12.66 -16.11 -16.33
N ASP A 331 12.27 -14.91 -16.75
CA ASP A 331 12.78 -13.64 -16.24
C ASP A 331 11.72 -12.86 -15.44
N PHE A 332 11.05 -13.49 -14.48
CA PHE A 332 10.16 -12.76 -13.58
C PHE A 332 10.04 -13.30 -12.16
N GLY A 333 9.50 -12.46 -11.28
CA GLY A 333 9.09 -12.77 -9.92
C GLY A 333 7.80 -12.05 -9.54
N VAL A 334 7.08 -12.64 -8.58
CA VAL A 334 5.90 -12.03 -7.95
C VAL A 334 6.19 -11.90 -6.46
N CYS A 335 6.13 -10.69 -5.94
CA CYS A 335 6.29 -10.37 -4.54
C CYS A 335 4.99 -9.82 -3.98
N CYS A 336 4.52 -10.34 -2.86
CA CYS A 336 3.39 -9.81 -2.13
C CYS A 336 3.83 -9.32 -0.76
N CYS A 337 3.73 -8.00 -0.57
CA CYS A 337 3.92 -7.36 0.72
C CYS A 337 2.55 -7.18 1.37
N HIS A 338 2.17 -8.11 2.24
CA HIS A 338 0.97 -7.95 3.06
C HIS A 338 1.28 -7.13 4.31
N GLY A 339 0.57 -6.03 4.46
CA GLY A 339 0.42 -5.36 5.75
C GLY A 339 -0.77 -5.93 6.52
N ILE A 340 -0.66 -5.88 7.83
CA ILE A 340 -1.81 -5.95 8.71
C ILE A 340 -2.01 -4.57 9.31
N MET A 341 -3.22 -4.07 9.17
CA MET A 341 -3.56 -2.77 9.72
C MET A 341 -4.66 -2.93 10.76
N SER A 342 -4.24 -3.10 12.01
CA SER A 342 -5.11 -2.93 13.17
C SER A 342 -5.16 -1.45 13.54
N ILE A 343 -5.74 -0.64 12.66
CA ILE A 343 -6.05 0.73 13.07
C ILE A 343 -7.35 0.65 13.87
N MET A 344 -7.37 1.37 14.98
CA MET A 344 -8.43 1.48 15.99
C MET A 344 -8.30 0.58 17.23
N ASN A 345 -7.40 -0.42 17.22
CA ASN A 345 -7.45 -1.44 18.27
C ASN A 345 -6.12 -1.82 18.94
N ASP A 346 -4.98 -1.26 18.53
CA ASP A 346 -3.65 -1.65 19.05
C ASP A 346 -3.41 -3.17 19.05
N LEU A 347 -4.02 -3.90 18.11
CA LEU A 347 -3.82 -5.35 18.02
C LEU A 347 -2.55 -5.65 17.24
N GLN A 348 -1.79 -6.55 17.82
CA GLN A 348 -0.70 -7.24 17.17
C GLN A 348 -1.31 -8.34 16.30
N ALA A 349 -1.04 -8.31 15.01
CA ALA A 349 -1.12 -9.53 14.23
C ALA A 349 0.07 -9.59 13.26
N ASN A 350 0.58 -10.80 13.07
CA ASN A 350 1.75 -11.08 12.26
C ASN A 350 1.34 -11.05 10.79
N GLY A 351 1.80 -10.07 10.03
CA GLY A 351 1.65 -10.10 8.58
C GLY A 351 2.59 -11.15 7.99
N ALA A 352 2.28 -11.68 6.80
CA ALA A 352 3.20 -12.53 6.06
C ALA A 352 3.46 -11.92 4.68
N SER A 353 4.73 -11.71 4.34
CA SER A 353 5.11 -11.34 2.97
C SER A 353 5.55 -12.61 2.25
N THR A 354 5.12 -12.76 1.00
CA THR A 354 5.33 -14.00 0.21
C THR A 354 5.92 -13.64 -1.14
N ILE A 355 6.95 -14.36 -1.57
CA ILE A 355 7.58 -14.16 -2.88
C ILE A 355 7.67 -15.48 -3.63
N LEU A 356 7.33 -15.46 -4.92
CA LEU A 356 7.54 -16.55 -5.87
C LEU A 356 8.47 -16.08 -7.00
N LEU A 357 9.63 -16.71 -7.14
CA LEU A 357 10.61 -16.44 -8.20
C LEU A 357 10.68 -17.61 -9.20
N LYS A 358 10.83 -17.33 -10.50
CA LYS A 358 10.87 -18.38 -11.53
C LYS A 358 12.19 -19.14 -11.64
N LYS A 359 13.31 -18.53 -11.23
CA LYS A 359 14.65 -19.08 -11.51
C LYS A 359 15.05 -20.32 -10.70
N ASN A 360 14.22 -20.75 -9.75
CA ASN A 360 14.28 -22.07 -9.12
C ASN A 360 12.87 -22.41 -8.62
N VAL A 361 12.25 -23.46 -9.16
CA VAL A 361 10.95 -24.02 -8.71
C VAL A 361 11.00 -24.50 -7.24
N GLN A 362 12.10 -24.27 -6.52
CA GLN A 362 12.40 -24.77 -5.19
C GLN A 362 12.54 -23.74 -4.06
N MET A 363 12.23 -22.45 -4.25
CA MET A 363 12.15 -21.53 -3.11
C MET A 363 10.78 -20.86 -2.99
N ILE A 364 9.84 -21.61 -2.39
CA ILE A 364 8.99 -21.00 -1.36
C ILE A 364 9.94 -20.73 -0.18
N GLN A 365 10.68 -19.63 -0.21
CA GLN A 365 11.14 -19.10 1.07
C GLN A 365 9.90 -18.49 1.71
N GLU A 366 9.26 -19.24 2.61
CA GLU A 366 8.68 -18.64 3.80
C GLU A 366 9.82 -17.85 4.42
N ALA A 367 9.94 -16.61 3.99
CA ALA A 367 10.94 -15.70 4.46
C ALA A 367 10.83 -15.67 5.98
N LYS A 368 11.96 -15.79 6.69
CA LYS A 368 12.00 -15.70 8.14
C LYS A 368 11.19 -14.47 8.55
N THR A 369 9.99 -14.71 9.03
CA THR A 369 9.07 -13.65 9.41
C THR A 369 9.56 -13.20 10.77
N TYR A 370 10.39 -12.17 10.77
CA TYR A 370 10.70 -11.49 12.02
C TYR A 370 9.43 -10.78 12.45
N LYS A 371 9.19 -10.67 13.77
CA LYS A 371 7.95 -10.13 14.38
C LYS A 371 7.37 -8.84 13.75
N ASN A 372 8.11 -8.11 12.90
CA ASN A 372 7.68 -6.85 12.27
C ASN A 372 8.19 -6.60 10.83
N TYR A 373 8.86 -7.54 10.14
CA TYR A 373 9.33 -7.33 8.76
C TYR A 373 9.80 -8.62 8.11
N THR A 374 9.86 -8.59 6.78
CA THR A 374 10.39 -9.67 5.96
C THR A 374 11.53 -9.14 5.10
N ILE A 375 12.75 -9.61 5.34
CA ILE A 375 13.92 -9.31 4.50
C ILE A 375 14.12 -10.48 3.53
N LEU A 376 14.20 -10.18 2.24
CA LEU A 376 14.45 -11.16 1.20
C LEU A 376 15.53 -10.61 0.26
N THR A 377 16.75 -11.12 0.39
CA THR A 377 17.77 -10.87 -0.63
C THR A 377 17.49 -11.80 -1.79
N CYS A 378 17.12 -11.24 -2.94
CA CYS A 378 16.79 -12.03 -4.14
C CYS A 378 17.79 -11.73 -5.26
N ASP A 379 18.52 -12.76 -5.68
CA ASP A 379 19.21 -12.74 -6.97
C ASP A 379 18.17 -13.06 -8.05
N ILE A 380 17.39 -12.04 -8.45
CA ILE A 380 16.42 -12.16 -9.56
C ILE A 380 17.20 -12.35 -10.86
#